data_AF-A0A074S0S6-F1
#
_entry.id   AF-A0A074S0S6-F1
#
_cell.length_a   1.000
_cell.length_b   1.000
_cell.length_c   1.000
_cell.angle_alpha   90.00
_cell.angle_beta   90.00
_cell.angle_gamma   90.00
#
_symmetry.space_group_name_H-M   'P 1'
#
loop_
_entity.id
_entity.type
_entity.pdbx_description
1 polymer ?
#
loop_
_entity_poly.entity_id
_entity_poly.type
_entity_poly.pdbx_seq_one_letter_code
_entity_poly.pdbx_strand_id
1 'polypeptide(L)'
;MQQHQQTRECHYCEAEQSNLSACSGCRNAWYCGPECQKAHWKFHRLHCLHPSKLTSADRLAIAANADFLPNENDTQVLRDYGFARVQIPRSENYLLGLFQGIIRYGEVDPREIHRQRLAGTLIEYIKDHYEKIPIQARGGYYPWFLKNQHLLGPSRYADVSSAVLNDASIQHTWSFIGGSASTSLIEIKSQIQGWNKEKKQAFRFVQLLLHPGFQLSPDLPEWVHFGFCGCKSRDEEANLWDSYIKLAKAIPFEKFHTAYNSSSLPSLFSTNRLTITNPFILDVLSGTPHVNKSVWNLKQFALGDYQKLTPSVVVDYGFMNCGDLESQETENVIHSLRQVYNRILTAPDANPLKLHEACLQGKLFQYARRVTQVDAKFAPLMKNIYPARA
;
A
#
# COMPACT_ATOMS: atom_id res chain seq x y z
N MET A 1 62.05 -1.69 22.60
CA MET A 1 60.76 -1.08 22.21
C MET A 1 59.68 -2.13 22.36
N GLN A 2 58.94 -2.13 23.47
CA GLN A 2 57.79 -3.02 23.62
C GLN A 2 56.67 -2.47 22.74
N GLN A 3 56.35 -3.16 21.64
CA GLN A 3 55.12 -2.92 20.91
C GLN A 3 53.97 -3.24 21.88
N HIS A 4 53.28 -2.22 22.38
CA HIS A 4 51.99 -2.41 23.01
C HIS A 4 51.05 -2.99 21.95
N GLN A 5 50.85 -4.30 21.98
CA GLN A 5 49.85 -4.97 21.16
C GLN A 5 48.49 -4.42 21.62
N GLN A 6 47.87 -3.60 20.79
CA GLN A 6 46.56 -3.02 21.07
C GLN A 6 45.56 -4.17 21.18
N THR A 7 45.14 -4.49 22.40
CA THR A 7 44.12 -5.50 22.65
C THR A 7 42.79 -4.99 22.08
N ARG A 8 42.05 -5.90 21.44
CA ARG A 8 40.71 -5.63 20.92
C ARG A 8 39.76 -6.67 21.48
N GLU A 9 38.49 -6.32 21.50
CA GLU A 9 37.42 -7.17 21.99
C GLU A 9 36.71 -7.88 20.83
N CYS A 10 36.47 -9.18 20.97
CA CYS A 10 35.67 -9.93 20.03
C CYS A 10 34.21 -9.45 20.09
N HIS A 11 33.66 -8.97 18.98
CA HIS A 11 32.28 -8.47 18.89
C HIS A 11 31.17 -9.54 19.07
N TYR A 12 31.52 -10.77 19.46
CA TYR A 12 30.57 -11.84 19.71
C TYR A 12 30.69 -12.40 21.12
N CYS A 13 31.90 -12.82 21.52
CA CYS A 13 32.13 -13.47 22.81
C CYS A 13 32.85 -12.56 23.81
N GLU A 14 33.05 -11.29 23.47
CA GLU A 14 33.61 -10.25 24.36
C GLU A 14 35.04 -10.54 24.88
N ALA A 15 35.70 -11.56 24.30
CA ALA A 15 37.05 -11.93 24.69
C ALA A 15 38.05 -10.88 24.18
N GLU A 16 38.84 -10.33 25.10
CA GLU A 16 39.97 -9.45 24.77
C GLU A 16 41.18 -10.26 24.31
N GLN A 17 41.62 -10.04 23.07
CA GLN A 17 42.78 -10.71 22.50
C GLN A 17 43.57 -9.75 21.61
N SER A 18 44.88 -10.00 21.46
CA SER A 18 45.73 -9.19 20.58
C SER A 18 45.69 -9.63 19.11
N ASN A 19 45.15 -10.81 18.81
CA ASN A 19 45.19 -11.47 17.50
C ASN A 19 43.81 -11.70 16.86
N LEU A 20 42.86 -10.77 17.03
CA LEU A 20 41.54 -10.88 16.41
C LEU A 20 41.58 -10.65 14.89
N SER A 21 40.75 -11.42 14.17
CA SER A 21 40.53 -11.25 12.74
C SER A 21 39.50 -10.17 12.47
N ALA A 22 39.84 -9.18 11.64
CA ALA A 22 38.89 -8.17 11.20
C ALA A 22 37.90 -8.76 10.17
N CYS A 23 36.66 -8.28 10.18
CA CYS A 23 35.69 -8.60 9.13
C CYS A 23 36.26 -8.24 7.76
N SER A 24 36.32 -9.20 6.84
CA SER A 24 36.85 -8.99 5.50
C SER A 24 36.05 -8.00 4.67
N GLY A 25 34.76 -7.83 4.97
CA GLY A 25 33.85 -6.92 4.25
C GLY A 25 34.05 -5.46 4.64
N CYS A 26 33.82 -5.11 5.92
CA CYS A 26 33.83 -3.72 6.37
C CYS A 26 35.08 -3.31 7.14
N ARG A 27 35.90 -4.26 7.59
CA ARG A 27 37.08 -4.06 8.47
C ARG A 27 36.80 -3.30 9.78
N ASN A 28 35.53 -3.16 10.16
CA ASN A 28 35.08 -2.40 11.34
C ASN A 28 34.56 -3.27 12.50
N ALA A 29 34.71 -4.59 12.41
CA ALA A 29 34.38 -5.53 13.49
C ALA A 29 35.47 -6.59 13.60
N TRP A 30 35.70 -7.11 14.81
CA TRP A 30 36.80 -8.03 15.12
C TRP A 30 36.30 -9.29 15.82
N TYR A 31 36.87 -10.45 15.45
CA TYR A 31 36.43 -11.76 15.91
C TYR A 31 37.61 -12.68 16.24
N CYS A 32 37.44 -13.57 17.22
CA CYS A 32 38.43 -14.62 17.52
C CYS A 32 38.68 -15.54 16.31
N GLY A 33 37.65 -15.74 15.49
CA GLY A 33 37.74 -16.53 14.27
C GLY A 33 36.40 -16.58 13.51
N PRO A 34 36.32 -17.39 12.44
CA PRO A 34 35.14 -17.51 11.59
C PRO A 34 33.88 -17.94 12.33
N GLU A 35 34.00 -18.72 13.40
CA GLU A 35 32.86 -19.19 14.19
C GLU A 35 32.17 -18.04 14.94
N CYS A 36 32.94 -17.20 15.65
CA CYS A 36 32.40 -15.99 16.28
C CYS A 36 31.81 -15.01 15.24
N GLN A 37 32.44 -14.89 14.07
CA GLN A 37 31.91 -14.05 13.00
C GLN A 37 30.56 -14.57 12.46
N LYS A 38 30.44 -15.88 12.21
CA LYS A 38 29.19 -16.52 11.75
C LYS A 38 28.08 -16.36 12.78
N ALA A 39 28.38 -16.55 14.06
CA ALA A 39 27.42 -16.42 15.14
C ALA A 39 26.90 -14.99 15.30
N HIS A 40 27.79 -13.98 15.18
CA HIS A 40 27.40 -12.57 15.21
C HIS A 40 26.78 -12.06 13.90
N TRP A 41 26.87 -12.82 12.81
CA TRP A 41 26.51 -12.35 11.47
C TRP A 41 25.07 -11.84 11.37
N LYS A 42 24.11 -12.42 12.13
CA LYS A 42 22.70 -12.00 12.15
C LYS A 42 22.52 -10.52 12.52
N PHE A 43 23.39 -10.00 13.40
CA PHE A 43 23.39 -8.60 13.81
C PHE A 43 24.37 -7.77 12.97
N HIS A 44 25.61 -8.24 12.82
CA HIS A 44 26.67 -7.50 12.15
C HIS A 44 26.32 -7.13 10.70
N ARG A 45 25.65 -8.02 9.98
CA ARG A 45 25.35 -7.82 8.56
C ARG A 45 24.49 -6.59 8.28
N LEU A 46 23.67 -6.18 9.24
CA LEU A 46 22.78 -5.02 9.15
C LEU A 46 23.56 -3.72 8.97
N HIS A 47 24.80 -3.67 9.48
CA HIS A 47 25.69 -2.51 9.40
C HIS A 47 26.95 -2.78 8.57
N CYS A 48 27.18 -4.03 8.13
CA CYS A 48 28.30 -4.40 7.29
C CYS A 48 27.98 -4.35 5.79
N LEU A 49 26.74 -4.71 5.40
CA LEU A 49 26.36 -4.81 3.99
C LEU A 49 25.93 -3.45 3.44
N HIS A 50 26.17 -3.24 2.14
CA HIS A 50 25.59 -2.12 1.42
C HIS A 50 24.05 -2.19 1.45
N PRO A 51 23.32 -1.07 1.59
CA PRO A 51 21.85 -1.07 1.70
C PRO A 51 21.12 -1.85 0.60
N SER A 52 21.64 -1.87 -0.63
CA SER A 52 21.06 -2.63 -1.75
C SER A 52 21.13 -4.16 -1.59
N LYS A 53 21.96 -4.67 -0.68
CA LYS A 53 22.07 -6.11 -0.35
C LYS A 53 21.21 -6.50 0.85
N LEU A 54 20.57 -5.53 1.52
CA LEU A 54 19.69 -5.80 2.63
C LEU A 54 18.30 -6.18 2.12
N THR A 55 17.74 -7.24 2.69
CA THR A 55 16.33 -7.59 2.48
C THR A 55 15.43 -6.56 3.17
N SER A 56 14.13 -6.59 2.87
CA SER A 56 13.16 -5.76 3.61
C SER A 56 13.14 -6.10 5.11
N ALA A 57 13.32 -7.37 5.50
CA ALA A 57 13.38 -7.75 6.91
C ALA A 57 14.63 -7.19 7.61
N ASP A 58 15.76 -7.13 6.92
CA ASP A 58 16.98 -6.54 7.46
C ASP A 58 16.79 -5.06 7.79
N ARG A 59 16.13 -4.32 6.88
CA ARG A 59 15.83 -2.90 7.09
C ARG A 59 14.79 -2.69 8.18
N LEU A 60 13.79 -3.58 8.30
CA LEU A 60 12.90 -3.63 9.45
C LEU A 60 13.65 -3.88 10.75
N ALA A 61 14.63 -4.79 10.76
CA ALA A 61 15.42 -5.11 11.94
C ALA A 61 16.28 -3.92 12.40
N ILE A 62 16.84 -3.15 11.47
CA ILE A 62 17.53 -1.90 11.79
C ILE A 62 16.58 -0.93 12.50
N ALA A 63 15.38 -0.73 11.95
CA ALA A 63 14.35 0.14 12.54
C ALA A 63 13.91 -0.35 13.94
N ALA A 64 13.62 -1.64 14.08
CA ALA A 64 13.21 -2.28 15.32
C ALA A 64 14.30 -2.17 16.42
N ASN A 65 15.56 -2.42 16.08
CA ASN A 65 16.67 -2.32 17.03
C ASN A 65 16.93 -0.88 17.48
N ALA A 66 16.71 0.08 16.58
CA ALA A 66 16.87 1.51 16.86
C ALA A 66 15.62 2.15 17.51
N ASP A 67 14.54 1.39 17.70
CA ASP A 67 13.25 1.87 18.23
C ASP A 67 12.64 3.01 17.41
N PHE A 68 12.73 2.89 16.08
CA PHE A 68 12.12 3.82 15.14
C PHE A 68 11.15 3.10 14.19
N LEU A 69 10.10 3.81 13.78
CA LEU A 69 9.26 3.35 12.68
C LEU A 69 10.08 3.24 11.38
N PRO A 70 9.76 2.29 10.49
CA PRO A 70 10.39 2.23 9.18
C PRO A 70 10.26 3.55 8.41
N ASN A 71 11.25 3.87 7.60
CA ASN A 71 11.26 5.08 6.79
C ASN A 71 10.04 5.12 5.85
N GLU A 72 9.34 6.25 5.79
CA GLU A 72 8.17 6.46 4.94
C GLU A 72 8.44 6.23 3.44
N ASN A 73 9.70 6.41 3.01
CA ASN A 73 10.13 6.19 1.63
C ASN A 73 10.51 4.72 1.34
N ASP A 74 10.66 3.87 2.36
CA ASP A 74 10.91 2.43 2.19
C ASP A 74 9.60 1.67 1.97
N THR A 75 8.95 1.97 0.85
CA THR A 75 7.65 1.41 0.47
C THR A 75 7.63 -0.11 0.49
N GLN A 76 8.77 -0.77 0.22
CA GLN A 76 8.88 -2.22 0.29
C GLN A 76 8.74 -2.73 1.72
N VAL A 77 9.45 -2.16 2.70
CA VAL A 77 9.31 -2.54 4.11
C VAL A 77 7.90 -2.27 4.60
N LEU A 78 7.35 -1.09 4.28
CA LEU A 78 6.02 -0.72 4.71
C LEU A 78 4.96 -1.71 4.19
N ARG A 79 5.08 -2.16 2.95
CA ARG A 79 4.14 -3.12 2.34
C ARG A 79 4.36 -4.55 2.82
N ASP A 80 5.61 -5.00 2.92
CA ASP A 80 5.95 -6.37 3.29
C ASP A 80 5.55 -6.72 4.73
N TYR A 81 5.55 -5.72 5.62
CA TYR A 81 5.30 -5.91 7.06
C TYR A 81 4.10 -5.11 7.58
N GLY A 82 3.17 -4.77 6.69
CA GLY A 82 1.82 -4.31 7.05
C GLY A 82 1.65 -2.85 7.44
N PHE A 83 2.74 -2.09 7.66
CA PHE A 83 2.67 -0.65 7.98
C PHE A 83 1.90 0.15 6.93
N ALA A 84 2.05 -0.18 5.64
CA ALA A 84 1.33 0.51 4.57
C ALA A 84 -0.21 0.31 4.65
N ARG A 85 -0.69 -0.75 5.32
CA ARG A 85 -2.12 -1.07 5.44
C ARG A 85 -2.80 -0.47 6.66
N VAL A 86 -2.01 -0.03 7.63
CA VAL A 86 -2.48 0.60 8.86
C VAL A 86 -3.32 1.84 8.56
N GLN A 87 -4.44 2.01 9.25
CA GLN A 87 -5.29 3.20 9.13
C GLN A 87 -5.06 4.19 10.26
N ILE A 88 -4.59 3.73 11.41
CA ILE A 88 -4.37 4.54 12.61
C ILE A 88 -2.87 4.64 12.90
N PRO A 89 -2.27 5.85 12.98
CA PRO A 89 -0.82 5.99 13.23
C PRO A 89 -0.31 5.23 14.45
N ARG A 90 -1.09 5.17 15.53
CA ARG A 90 -0.71 4.42 16.75
C ARG A 90 -0.52 2.92 16.47
N SER A 91 -1.28 2.32 15.56
CA SER A 91 -1.16 0.92 15.16
C SER A 91 0.21 0.58 14.54
N GLU A 92 0.91 1.56 13.94
CA GLU A 92 2.27 1.35 13.43
C GLU A 92 3.25 1.02 14.57
N ASN A 93 3.08 1.65 15.74
CA ASN A 93 3.87 1.35 16.94
C ASN A 93 3.56 -0.05 17.49
N TYR A 94 2.32 -0.52 17.37
CA TYR A 94 1.98 -1.89 17.75
C TYR A 94 2.64 -2.93 16.81
N LEU A 95 2.69 -2.65 15.50
CA LEU A 95 3.45 -3.47 14.55
C LEU A 95 4.95 -3.44 14.84
N LEU A 96 5.52 -2.26 15.11
CA LEU A 96 6.93 -2.14 15.47
C LEU A 96 7.24 -2.96 16.74
N GLY A 97 6.44 -2.81 17.79
CA GLY A 97 6.60 -3.56 19.05
C GLY A 97 6.47 -5.08 18.86
N LEU A 98 5.58 -5.53 17.97
CA LEU A 98 5.49 -6.95 17.58
C LEU A 98 6.79 -7.45 16.95
N PHE A 99 7.35 -6.70 15.98
CA PHE A 99 8.60 -7.11 15.35
C PHE A 99 9.82 -6.95 16.25
N GLN A 100 9.84 -5.97 17.15
CA GLN A 100 10.86 -5.85 18.20
C GLN A 100 10.86 -7.08 19.13
N GLY A 101 9.69 -7.58 19.53
CA GLY A 101 9.57 -8.80 20.32
C GLY A 101 10.28 -9.99 19.67
N ILE A 102 10.15 -10.14 18.35
CA ILE A 102 10.75 -11.26 17.60
C ILE A 102 12.24 -11.01 17.34
N ILE A 103 12.60 -9.81 16.85
CA ILE A 103 13.94 -9.48 16.35
C ILE A 103 14.91 -9.18 17.50
N ARG A 104 14.53 -8.24 18.37
CA ARG A 104 15.41 -7.71 19.40
C ARG A 104 15.43 -8.62 20.63
N TYR A 105 14.27 -9.06 21.09
CA TYR A 105 14.15 -9.84 22.32
C TYR A 105 14.16 -11.36 22.06
N GLY A 106 13.58 -11.81 20.96
CA GLY A 106 13.64 -13.20 20.52
C GLY A 106 14.92 -13.57 19.76
N GLU A 107 15.79 -12.59 19.50
CA GLU A 107 17.03 -12.70 18.72
C GLU A 107 16.91 -13.47 17.40
N VAL A 108 15.74 -13.42 16.77
CA VAL A 108 15.48 -14.10 15.50
C VAL A 108 16.26 -13.41 14.38
N ASP A 109 16.94 -14.21 13.56
CA ASP A 109 17.62 -13.69 12.37
C ASP A 109 16.59 -13.09 11.39
N PRO A 110 16.75 -11.81 10.97
CA PRO A 110 15.80 -11.18 10.05
C PRO A 110 15.62 -11.93 8.72
N ARG A 111 16.62 -12.72 8.28
CA ARG A 111 16.51 -13.57 7.09
C ARG A 111 15.42 -14.62 7.22
N GLU A 112 15.19 -15.10 8.43
CA GLU A 112 14.12 -16.06 8.69
C GLU A 112 12.75 -15.40 8.54
N ILE A 113 12.58 -14.19 9.07
CA ILE A 113 11.36 -13.38 8.88
C ILE A 113 11.12 -13.13 7.39
N HIS A 114 12.16 -12.75 6.64
CA HIS A 114 12.08 -12.57 5.20
C HIS A 114 11.64 -13.85 4.47
N ARG A 115 12.23 -15.00 4.83
CA ARG A 115 11.90 -16.30 4.26
C ARG A 115 10.44 -16.68 4.51
N GLN A 116 9.95 -16.52 5.73
CA GLN A 116 8.56 -16.80 6.10
C GLN A 116 7.58 -15.88 5.36
N ARG A 117 7.95 -14.61 5.18
CA ARG A 117 7.19 -13.67 4.35
C ARG A 117 7.09 -14.10 2.89
N LEU A 118 8.21 -14.51 2.28
CA LEU A 118 8.21 -15.01 0.90
C LEU A 118 7.44 -16.34 0.75
N ALA A 119 7.45 -17.18 1.78
CA ALA A 119 6.70 -18.43 1.83
C ALA A 119 5.20 -18.26 2.12
N GLY A 120 4.75 -17.05 2.48
CA GLY A 120 3.36 -16.79 2.84
C GLY A 120 2.94 -17.33 4.22
N THR A 121 3.91 -17.66 5.08
CA THR A 121 3.71 -18.30 6.40
C THR A 121 4.07 -17.38 7.56
N LEU A 122 4.22 -16.07 7.30
CA LEU A 122 4.66 -15.09 8.30
C LEU A 122 3.72 -14.99 9.51
N ILE A 123 2.40 -15.02 9.30
CA ILE A 123 1.41 -14.89 10.38
C ILE A 123 1.52 -16.06 11.35
N GLU A 124 1.56 -17.28 10.81
CA GLU A 124 1.70 -18.54 11.55
C GLU A 124 3.04 -18.57 12.29
N TYR A 125 4.12 -18.16 11.62
CA TYR A 125 5.43 -18.06 12.25
C TYR A 125 5.46 -17.10 13.45
N ILE A 126 4.80 -15.94 13.34
CA ILE A 126 4.66 -14.99 14.46
C ILE A 126 3.88 -15.64 15.61
N LYS A 127 2.79 -16.34 15.30
CA LYS A 127 2.00 -17.05 16.32
C LYS A 127 2.83 -18.11 17.03
N ASP A 128 3.50 -18.97 16.29
CA ASP A 128 4.36 -20.03 16.84
C ASP A 128 5.49 -19.46 17.72
N HIS A 129 6.04 -18.29 17.37
CA HIS A 129 7.05 -17.62 18.18
C HIS A 129 6.47 -17.17 19.54
N TYR A 130 5.38 -16.41 19.52
CA TYR A 130 4.79 -15.85 20.74
C TYR A 130 4.06 -16.88 21.61
N GLU A 131 3.51 -17.94 21.01
CA GLU A 131 2.79 -18.98 21.76
C GLU A 131 3.71 -19.81 22.65
N LYS A 132 5.02 -19.86 22.34
CA LYS A 132 6.06 -20.47 23.20
C LYS A 132 6.35 -19.66 24.46
N ILE A 133 6.01 -18.37 24.47
CA ILE A 133 6.23 -17.47 25.60
C ILE A 133 5.04 -17.64 26.58
N PRO A 134 5.26 -17.73 27.91
CA PRO A 134 4.17 -17.76 28.89
C PRO A 134 3.22 -16.57 28.73
N ILE A 135 1.91 -16.78 28.94
CA ILE A 135 0.85 -15.78 28.67
C ILE A 135 1.17 -14.42 29.30
N GLN A 136 1.62 -14.42 30.56
CA GLN A 136 1.97 -13.22 31.33
C GLN A 136 3.19 -12.43 30.79
N ALA A 137 4.00 -13.06 29.93
CA ALA A 137 5.22 -12.48 29.37
C ALA A 137 5.11 -12.14 27.87
N ARG A 138 3.97 -12.40 27.23
CA ARG A 138 3.78 -12.13 25.78
C ARG A 138 3.67 -10.63 25.43
N GLY A 139 3.37 -9.79 26.41
CA GLY A 139 3.12 -8.36 26.20
C GLY A 139 1.81 -8.06 25.47
N GLY A 140 1.50 -6.78 25.28
CA GLY A 140 0.26 -6.31 24.66
C GLY A 140 0.23 -6.37 23.12
N TYR A 141 1.39 -6.41 22.47
CA TYR A 141 1.51 -6.38 21.00
C TYR A 141 0.95 -7.65 20.35
N TYR A 142 1.16 -8.81 20.98
CA TYR A 142 0.70 -10.09 20.41
C TYR A 142 -0.83 -10.25 20.44
N PRO A 143 -1.55 -9.99 21.56
CA PRO A 143 -3.01 -9.95 21.55
C PRO A 143 -3.59 -8.94 20.54
N TRP A 144 -2.95 -7.78 20.38
CA TRP A 144 -3.34 -6.81 19.35
C TRP A 144 -3.17 -7.38 17.94
N PHE A 145 -2.02 -8.02 17.66
CA PHE A 145 -1.75 -8.68 16.38
C PHE A 145 -2.79 -9.75 16.06
N LEU A 146 -3.22 -10.56 17.04
CA LEU A 146 -4.24 -11.60 16.80
C LEU A 146 -5.56 -11.03 16.27
N LYS A 147 -5.94 -9.81 16.66
CA LYS A 147 -7.11 -9.09 16.13
C LYS A 147 -6.85 -8.41 14.78
N ASN A 148 -5.58 -8.21 14.41
CA ASN A 148 -5.14 -7.39 13.28
C ASN A 148 -4.26 -8.14 12.25
N GLN A 149 -4.35 -9.47 12.18
CA GLN A 149 -3.58 -10.32 11.27
C GLN A 149 -3.73 -9.92 9.79
N HIS A 150 -4.86 -9.31 9.42
CA HIS A 150 -5.14 -8.81 8.08
C HIS A 150 -4.10 -7.80 7.56
N LEU A 151 -3.38 -7.10 8.46
CA LEU A 151 -2.31 -6.18 8.08
C LEU A 151 -1.11 -6.92 7.45
N LEU A 152 -0.85 -8.17 7.87
CA LEU A 152 0.26 -8.99 7.41
C LEU A 152 -0.15 -10.06 6.36
N GLY A 153 -1.42 -10.10 5.97
CA GLY A 153 -1.90 -11.06 4.97
C GLY A 153 -1.25 -10.86 3.59
N PRO A 154 -1.32 -11.85 2.68
CA PRO A 154 -0.82 -11.69 1.32
C PRO A 154 -1.52 -10.52 0.61
N SER A 155 -0.83 -9.87 -0.32
CA SER A 155 -1.44 -8.85 -1.19
C SER A 155 -2.36 -9.51 -2.22
N ARG A 156 -3.55 -8.95 -2.42
CA ARG A 156 -4.49 -9.35 -3.48
C ARG A 156 -4.02 -8.91 -4.85
N TYR A 157 -3.23 -7.84 -4.91
CA TYR A 157 -2.72 -7.28 -6.16
C TYR A 157 -1.19 -7.25 -6.14
N ALA A 158 -0.60 -7.66 -7.26
CA ALA A 158 0.83 -7.54 -7.45
C ALA A 158 1.18 -6.06 -7.67
N ASP A 159 2.13 -5.53 -6.88
CA ASP A 159 2.71 -4.23 -7.16
C ASP A 159 3.72 -4.34 -8.30
N VAL A 160 3.25 -4.09 -9.52
CA VAL A 160 4.11 -3.97 -10.71
C VAL A 160 4.36 -2.51 -11.09
N SER A 161 3.96 -1.56 -10.24
CA SER A 161 4.01 -0.13 -10.59
C SER A 161 5.44 0.36 -10.79
N SER A 162 6.41 -0.08 -9.98
CA SER A 162 7.83 0.28 -10.15
C SER A 162 8.45 -0.35 -11.40
N ALA A 163 8.02 -1.55 -11.78
CA ALA A 163 8.44 -2.21 -13.01
C ALA A 163 7.88 -1.49 -14.25
N VAL A 164 6.67 -0.94 -14.14
CA VAL A 164 5.97 -0.27 -15.25
C VAL A 164 6.33 1.20 -15.36
N LEU A 165 6.53 1.89 -14.24
CA LEU A 165 6.72 3.34 -14.15
C LEU A 165 8.20 3.67 -13.95
N ASN A 166 9.01 3.29 -14.92
CA ASN A 166 10.46 3.44 -14.92
C ASN A 166 10.94 4.45 -15.98
N ASP A 167 12.22 4.76 -15.99
CA ASP A 167 12.83 5.73 -16.89
C ASP A 167 12.63 5.41 -18.39
N ALA A 168 12.70 4.13 -18.78
CA ALA A 168 12.47 3.71 -20.16
C ALA A 168 11.02 3.93 -20.59
N SER A 169 10.06 3.64 -19.72
CA SER A 169 8.64 3.87 -19.98
C SER A 169 8.28 5.36 -20.05
N ILE A 170 8.99 6.23 -19.31
CA ILE A 170 8.84 7.69 -19.44
C ILE A 170 9.25 8.13 -20.85
N GLN A 171 10.40 7.68 -21.34
CA GLN A 171 10.87 8.02 -22.69
C GLN A 171 9.91 7.49 -23.77
N HIS A 172 9.47 6.23 -23.63
CA HIS A 172 8.53 5.64 -24.58
C HIS A 172 7.21 6.41 -24.63
N THR A 173 6.66 6.76 -23.48
CA THR A 173 5.42 7.56 -23.38
C THR A 173 5.62 8.95 -23.96
N TRP A 174 6.75 9.60 -23.67
CA TRP A 174 7.10 10.91 -24.24
C TRP A 174 7.09 10.89 -25.77
N SER A 175 7.75 9.91 -26.39
CA SER A 175 7.73 9.76 -27.85
C SER A 175 6.33 9.45 -28.38
N PHE A 176 5.56 8.61 -27.69
CA PHE A 176 4.19 8.27 -28.08
C PHE A 176 3.28 9.50 -28.13
N ILE A 177 3.41 10.42 -27.16
CA ILE A 177 2.58 11.64 -27.12
C ILE A 177 3.04 12.74 -28.07
N GLY A 178 4.05 12.48 -28.93
CA GLY A 178 4.58 13.42 -29.91
C GLY A 178 5.79 14.23 -29.45
N GLY A 179 6.38 13.89 -28.31
CA GLY A 179 7.63 14.49 -27.85
C GLY A 179 8.82 14.07 -28.72
N SER A 180 9.82 14.95 -28.87
CA SER A 180 11.00 14.64 -29.68
C SER A 180 11.80 13.47 -29.10
N ALA A 181 12.21 12.55 -29.97
CA ALA A 181 13.09 11.42 -29.60
C ALA A 181 14.51 11.87 -29.23
N SER A 182 14.92 13.09 -29.59
CA SER A 182 16.22 13.65 -29.23
C SER A 182 16.26 14.30 -27.83
N THR A 183 15.09 14.48 -27.19
CA THR A 183 15.04 15.09 -25.84
C THR A 183 15.62 14.13 -24.81
N SER A 184 16.56 14.61 -23.99
CA SER A 184 17.17 13.79 -22.95
C SER A 184 16.17 13.47 -21.83
N LEU A 185 16.38 12.36 -21.11
CA LEU A 185 15.51 11.98 -20.00
C LEU A 185 15.41 13.05 -18.91
N ILE A 186 16.52 13.75 -18.64
CA ILE A 186 16.59 14.81 -17.64
C ILE A 186 15.67 15.98 -18.05
N GLU A 187 15.74 16.38 -19.32
CA GLU A 187 14.86 17.42 -19.87
C GLU A 187 13.39 16.98 -19.87
N ILE A 188 13.10 15.73 -20.24
CA ILE A 188 11.73 15.17 -20.19
C ILE A 188 11.18 15.26 -18.76
N LYS A 189 11.94 14.77 -17.77
CA LYS A 189 11.52 14.80 -16.35
C LYS A 189 11.32 16.24 -15.87
N SER A 190 12.19 17.17 -16.25
CA SER A 190 12.07 18.60 -15.93
C SER A 190 10.79 19.23 -16.51
N GLN A 191 10.49 18.93 -17.78
CA GLN A 191 9.26 19.40 -18.42
C GLN A 191 8.00 18.82 -17.76
N ILE A 192 7.98 17.52 -17.51
CA ILE A 192 6.88 16.85 -16.80
C ILE A 192 6.71 17.46 -15.41
N GLN A 193 7.80 17.76 -14.70
CA GLN A 193 7.74 18.40 -13.38
C GLN A 193 7.06 19.77 -13.43
N GLY A 194 7.23 20.53 -14.52
CA GLY A 194 6.56 21.82 -14.75
C GLY A 194 5.06 21.72 -15.08
N TRP A 195 4.53 20.53 -15.38
CA TRP A 195 3.11 20.36 -15.69
C TRP A 195 2.20 20.46 -14.46
N ASN A 196 0.94 20.82 -14.68
CA ASN A 196 -0.10 20.72 -13.67
C ASN A 196 -0.38 19.25 -13.29
N LYS A 197 -1.10 19.06 -12.18
CA LYS A 197 -1.38 17.74 -11.62
C LYS A 197 -2.14 16.85 -12.60
N GLU A 198 -3.12 17.41 -13.30
CA GLU A 198 -4.04 16.69 -14.17
C GLU A 198 -3.31 16.17 -15.43
N LYS A 199 -2.41 16.97 -16.01
CA LYS A 199 -1.57 16.54 -17.14
C LYS A 199 -0.58 15.46 -16.73
N LYS A 200 0.01 15.56 -15.52
CA LYS A 200 0.87 14.49 -14.96
C LYS A 200 0.09 13.19 -14.78
N GLN A 201 -1.15 13.25 -14.29
CA GLN A 201 -2.03 12.09 -14.16
C GLN A 201 -2.40 11.48 -15.52
N ALA A 202 -2.77 12.31 -16.50
CA ALA A 202 -3.06 11.85 -17.85
C ALA A 202 -1.85 11.17 -18.50
N PHE A 203 -0.66 11.77 -18.37
CA PHE A 203 0.59 11.19 -18.87
C PHE A 203 0.90 9.85 -18.21
N ARG A 204 0.82 9.80 -16.88
CA ARG A 204 1.05 8.57 -16.11
C ARG A 204 0.07 7.47 -16.51
N PHE A 205 -1.19 7.80 -16.77
CA PHE A 205 -2.15 6.82 -17.24
C PHE A 205 -1.82 6.30 -18.64
N VAL A 206 -1.40 7.16 -19.58
CA VAL A 206 -0.91 6.72 -20.90
C VAL A 206 0.31 5.80 -20.76
N GLN A 207 1.23 6.11 -19.83
CA GLN A 207 2.37 5.25 -19.53
C GLN A 207 1.95 3.85 -19.08
N LEU A 208 0.89 3.73 -18.26
CA LEU A 208 0.31 2.45 -17.86
C LEU A 208 -0.34 1.73 -19.06
N LEU A 209 -1.10 2.45 -19.91
CA LEU A 209 -1.78 1.90 -21.09
C LEU A 209 -0.80 1.28 -22.10
N LEU A 210 0.40 1.85 -22.23
CA LEU A 210 1.41 1.40 -23.17
C LEU A 210 2.19 0.17 -22.68
N HIS A 211 2.05 -0.20 -21.40
CA HIS A 211 2.73 -1.38 -20.87
C HIS A 211 1.95 -2.66 -21.19
N PRO A 212 2.50 -3.60 -21.98
CA PRO A 212 1.81 -4.83 -22.33
C PRO A 212 1.41 -5.64 -21.11
N GLY A 213 0.18 -6.18 -21.11
CA GLY A 213 -0.33 -7.05 -20.05
C GLY A 213 -0.56 -6.37 -18.69
N PHE A 214 -0.42 -5.05 -18.60
CA PHE A 214 -0.71 -4.33 -17.36
C PHE A 214 -2.21 -4.36 -17.05
N GLN A 215 -2.53 -4.57 -15.77
CA GLN A 215 -3.90 -4.52 -15.25
C GLN A 215 -3.95 -3.52 -14.11
N LEU A 216 -4.93 -2.61 -14.16
CA LEU A 216 -5.20 -1.72 -13.05
C LEU A 216 -5.70 -2.52 -11.84
N SER A 217 -5.38 -2.01 -10.67
CA SER A 217 -5.94 -2.48 -9.41
C SER A 217 -6.55 -1.30 -8.65
N PRO A 218 -7.45 -1.56 -7.70
CA PRO A 218 -7.97 -0.53 -6.80
C PRO A 218 -6.88 0.21 -6.01
N ASP A 219 -5.67 -0.35 -5.92
CA ASP A 219 -4.56 0.29 -5.23
C ASP A 219 -3.92 1.46 -5.99
N LEU A 220 -4.31 1.64 -7.26
CA LEU A 220 -3.84 2.73 -8.10
C LEU A 220 -4.92 3.82 -8.21
N PRO A 221 -4.57 5.10 -8.04
CA PRO A 221 -5.52 6.20 -8.14
C PRO A 221 -6.18 6.28 -9.53
N GLU A 222 -5.49 5.81 -10.57
CA GLU A 222 -5.99 5.72 -11.94
C GLU A 222 -7.25 4.85 -12.05
N TRP A 223 -7.45 3.88 -11.14
CA TRP A 223 -8.65 3.05 -11.12
C TRP A 223 -9.92 3.88 -10.88
N VAL A 224 -9.84 4.93 -10.06
CA VAL A 224 -10.95 5.88 -9.89
C VAL A 224 -10.87 6.99 -10.94
N HIS A 225 -9.69 7.58 -11.16
CA HIS A 225 -9.54 8.71 -12.09
C HIS A 225 -9.89 8.38 -13.54
N PHE A 226 -9.92 7.11 -13.95
CA PHE A 226 -10.31 6.75 -15.32
C PHE A 226 -11.53 5.83 -15.36
N GLY A 227 -12.36 5.86 -14.30
CA GLY A 227 -13.69 5.25 -14.32
C GLY A 227 -13.73 3.73 -14.19
N PHE A 228 -12.58 3.06 -14.04
CA PHE A 228 -12.52 1.60 -13.87
C PHE A 228 -13.26 1.13 -12.63
N CYS A 229 -13.31 1.94 -11.58
CA CYS A 229 -14.11 1.64 -10.38
C CYS A 229 -15.63 1.54 -10.65
N GLY A 230 -16.12 2.05 -11.79
CA GLY A 230 -17.50 1.87 -12.24
C GLY A 230 -17.79 0.51 -12.90
N CYS A 231 -16.75 -0.25 -13.25
CA CYS A 231 -16.90 -1.58 -13.85
C CYS A 231 -17.42 -2.59 -12.82
N LYS A 232 -18.22 -3.55 -13.31
CA LYS A 232 -18.83 -4.63 -12.51
C LYS A 232 -18.06 -5.94 -12.58
N SER A 233 -17.21 -6.10 -13.59
CA SER A 233 -16.45 -7.32 -13.83
C SER A 233 -15.08 -7.01 -14.44
N ARG A 234 -14.18 -8.00 -14.40
CA ARG A 234 -12.88 -7.90 -15.09
C ARG A 234 -13.02 -7.77 -16.60
N ASP A 235 -14.07 -8.35 -17.18
CA ASP A 235 -14.34 -8.24 -18.61
C ASP A 235 -14.74 -6.80 -18.98
N GLU A 236 -15.55 -6.14 -18.14
CA GLU A 236 -15.86 -4.71 -18.33
C GLU A 236 -14.60 -3.84 -18.18
N GLU A 237 -13.74 -4.11 -17.21
CA GLU A 237 -12.46 -3.40 -17.04
C GLU A 237 -11.55 -3.58 -18.26
N ALA A 238 -11.42 -4.81 -18.78
CA ALA A 238 -10.64 -5.10 -19.97
C ALA A 238 -11.19 -4.37 -21.21
N ASN A 239 -12.51 -4.37 -21.39
CA ASN A 239 -13.16 -3.65 -22.49
C ASN A 239 -12.94 -2.13 -22.41
N LEU A 240 -13.02 -1.56 -21.19
CA LEU A 240 -12.73 -0.14 -20.96
C LEU A 240 -11.25 0.17 -21.24
N TRP A 241 -10.34 -0.69 -20.78
CA TRP A 241 -8.90 -0.59 -21.04
C TRP A 241 -8.59 -0.56 -22.55
N ASP A 242 -9.13 -1.52 -23.30
CA ASP A 242 -8.98 -1.58 -24.76
C ASP A 242 -9.53 -0.33 -25.46
N SER A 243 -10.64 0.20 -24.95
CA SER A 243 -11.23 1.43 -25.47
C SER A 243 -10.33 2.64 -25.20
N TYR A 244 -9.69 2.73 -24.04
CA TYR A 244 -8.68 3.76 -23.77
C TYR A 244 -7.44 3.62 -24.67
N ILE A 245 -6.95 2.40 -24.93
CA ILE A 245 -5.84 2.17 -25.86
C ILE A 245 -6.19 2.66 -27.27
N LYS A 246 -7.38 2.29 -27.77
CA LYS A 246 -7.88 2.73 -29.09
C LYS A 246 -7.98 4.25 -29.14
N LEU A 247 -8.53 4.86 -28.09
CA LEU A 247 -8.66 6.30 -27.99
C LEU A 247 -7.29 7.00 -27.99
N ALA A 248 -6.36 6.59 -27.12
CA ALA A 248 -5.03 7.19 -26.99
C ALA A 248 -4.22 7.12 -28.30
N LYS A 249 -4.43 6.09 -29.12
CA LYS A 249 -3.80 5.96 -30.45
C LYS A 249 -4.46 6.83 -31.53
N ALA A 250 -5.74 7.18 -31.36
CA ALA A 250 -6.52 7.86 -32.37
C ALA A 250 -6.48 9.40 -32.25
N ILE A 251 -6.09 9.95 -31.09
CA ILE A 251 -6.12 11.39 -30.84
C ILE A 251 -4.79 11.92 -30.30
N PRO A 252 -4.48 13.22 -30.51
CA PRO A 252 -3.35 13.86 -29.85
C PRO A 252 -3.49 13.86 -28.33
N PHE A 253 -2.36 13.73 -27.62
CA PHE A 253 -2.33 13.74 -26.16
C PHE A 253 -2.96 15.00 -25.54
N GLU A 254 -2.74 16.18 -26.13
CA GLU A 254 -3.36 17.41 -25.62
C GLU A 254 -4.88 17.33 -25.66
N LYS A 255 -5.49 16.73 -26.70
CA LYS A 255 -6.93 16.54 -26.75
C LYS A 255 -7.42 15.57 -25.67
N PHE A 256 -6.67 14.50 -25.42
CA PHE A 256 -6.95 13.56 -24.33
C PHE A 256 -6.89 14.25 -22.96
N HIS A 257 -5.80 14.97 -22.69
CA HIS A 257 -5.60 15.72 -21.45
C HIS A 257 -6.67 16.81 -21.26
N THR A 258 -7.00 17.60 -22.28
CA THR A 258 -8.07 18.59 -22.19
C THR A 258 -9.41 17.94 -21.86
N ALA A 259 -9.74 16.82 -22.48
CA ALA A 259 -10.98 16.10 -22.18
C ALA A 259 -11.00 15.54 -20.75
N TYR A 260 -9.87 14.99 -20.29
CA TYR A 260 -9.70 14.58 -18.89
C TYR A 260 -9.92 15.75 -17.93
N ASN A 261 -9.15 16.84 -18.08
CA ASN A 261 -9.21 18.00 -17.20
C ASN A 261 -10.59 18.69 -17.15
N SER A 262 -11.39 18.59 -18.22
CA SER A 262 -12.73 19.20 -18.30
C SER A 262 -13.88 18.23 -18.02
N SER A 263 -13.59 17.02 -17.50
CA SER A 263 -14.61 15.99 -17.22
C SER A 263 -15.45 15.60 -18.46
N SER A 264 -14.86 15.71 -19.66
CA SER A 264 -15.53 15.48 -20.94
C SER A 264 -15.03 14.23 -21.67
N LEU A 265 -14.35 13.32 -20.95
CA LEU A 265 -13.96 12.01 -21.48
C LEU A 265 -15.15 11.27 -22.12
N PRO A 266 -16.35 11.17 -21.51
CA PRO A 266 -17.47 10.47 -22.16
C PRO A 266 -17.83 11.03 -23.55
N SER A 267 -17.81 12.36 -23.70
CA SER A 267 -18.04 13.05 -24.98
C SER A 267 -16.92 12.76 -25.99
N LEU A 268 -15.67 12.73 -25.51
CA LEU A 268 -14.51 12.37 -26.33
C LEU A 268 -14.61 10.91 -26.83
N PHE A 269 -14.96 9.95 -25.97
CA PHE A 269 -15.21 8.55 -26.34
C PHE A 269 -16.31 8.44 -27.41
N SER A 270 -17.43 9.13 -27.19
CA SER A 270 -18.57 9.12 -28.12
C SER A 270 -18.21 9.67 -29.49
N THR A 271 -17.47 10.79 -29.55
CA THR A 271 -17.01 11.40 -30.80
C THR A 271 -16.06 10.50 -31.59
N ASN A 272 -15.36 9.59 -30.91
CA ASN A 272 -14.46 8.61 -31.51
C ASN A 272 -15.11 7.21 -31.70
N ARG A 273 -16.45 7.13 -31.66
CA ARG A 273 -17.22 5.88 -31.85
C ARG A 273 -16.91 4.79 -30.82
N LEU A 274 -16.52 5.17 -29.60
CA LEU A 274 -16.21 4.28 -28.48
C LEU A 274 -17.16 4.56 -27.30
N THR A 275 -18.46 4.73 -27.57
CA THR A 275 -19.45 5.19 -26.58
C THR A 275 -19.46 4.31 -25.32
N ILE A 276 -19.31 4.95 -24.17
CA ILE A 276 -19.45 4.32 -22.85
C ILE A 276 -20.93 4.30 -22.48
N THR A 277 -21.48 3.12 -22.23
CA THR A 277 -22.91 2.94 -21.87
C THR A 277 -23.13 2.58 -20.40
N ASN A 278 -22.09 2.14 -19.69
CA ASN A 278 -22.21 1.79 -18.27
C ASN A 278 -22.45 3.08 -17.45
N PRO A 279 -23.59 3.18 -16.74
CA PRO A 279 -23.97 4.40 -16.01
C PRO A 279 -23.04 4.72 -14.84
N PHE A 280 -22.38 3.70 -14.25
CA PHE A 280 -21.42 3.90 -13.17
C PHE A 280 -20.12 4.50 -13.68
N ILE A 281 -19.63 4.05 -14.84
CA ILE A 281 -18.45 4.64 -15.48
C ILE A 281 -18.75 6.10 -15.85
N LEU A 282 -19.94 6.37 -16.41
CA LEU A 282 -20.37 7.73 -16.75
C LEU A 282 -20.46 8.63 -15.51
N ASP A 283 -21.01 8.13 -14.40
CA ASP A 283 -21.07 8.86 -13.12
C ASP A 283 -19.68 9.28 -12.64
N VAL A 284 -18.73 8.35 -12.63
CA VAL A 284 -17.33 8.62 -12.22
C VAL A 284 -16.66 9.62 -13.16
N LEU A 285 -16.77 9.41 -14.47
CA LEU A 285 -16.09 10.25 -15.46
C LEU A 285 -16.69 11.66 -15.56
N SER A 286 -17.95 11.84 -15.17
CA SER A 286 -18.61 13.15 -15.15
C SER A 286 -18.05 14.11 -14.08
N GLY A 287 -17.47 13.57 -13.00
CA GLY A 287 -16.88 14.36 -11.91
C GLY A 287 -15.36 14.41 -11.94
N THR A 288 -14.73 13.46 -12.60
CA THR A 288 -13.28 13.32 -12.69
C THR A 288 -12.63 14.43 -13.54
N PRO A 289 -11.46 14.96 -13.16
CA PRO A 289 -10.61 14.56 -12.03
C PRO A 289 -10.91 15.31 -10.73
N HIS A 290 -11.96 16.15 -10.70
CA HIS A 290 -12.15 17.15 -9.65
C HIS A 290 -12.98 16.63 -8.48
N VAL A 291 -14.24 16.28 -8.70
CA VAL A 291 -15.19 15.93 -7.64
C VAL A 291 -16.02 14.71 -8.03
N ASN A 292 -15.73 13.59 -7.37
CA ASN A 292 -16.52 12.36 -7.48
C ASN A 292 -17.35 12.14 -6.22
N LYS A 293 -18.48 11.42 -6.36
CA LYS A 293 -19.25 10.94 -5.21
C LYS A 293 -18.34 10.12 -4.29
N SER A 294 -18.45 10.33 -2.98
CA SER A 294 -17.58 9.69 -1.98
C SER A 294 -17.64 8.16 -2.00
N VAL A 295 -18.70 7.58 -2.56
CA VAL A 295 -18.85 6.12 -2.68
C VAL A 295 -17.79 5.49 -3.57
N TRP A 296 -17.25 6.23 -4.54
CA TRP A 296 -16.16 5.74 -5.38
C TRP A 296 -14.85 5.63 -4.60
N ASN A 297 -14.59 6.58 -3.70
CA ASN A 297 -13.47 6.50 -2.75
C ASN A 297 -13.68 5.38 -1.73
N LEU A 298 -14.92 5.18 -1.26
CA LEU A 298 -15.26 4.04 -0.40
C LEU A 298 -14.98 2.72 -1.12
N LYS A 299 -15.38 2.60 -2.39
CA LYS A 299 -15.14 1.39 -3.19
C LYS A 299 -13.65 1.13 -3.36
N GLN A 300 -12.87 2.16 -3.65
CA GLN A 300 -11.42 2.05 -3.71
C GLN A 300 -10.85 1.55 -2.38
N PHE A 301 -11.23 2.17 -1.27
CA PHE A 301 -10.79 1.77 0.07
C PHE A 301 -11.20 0.32 0.43
N ALA A 302 -12.44 -0.06 0.16
CA ALA A 302 -12.96 -1.38 0.47
C ALA A 302 -12.27 -2.49 -0.36
N LEU A 303 -11.84 -2.19 -1.59
CA LEU A 303 -11.30 -3.17 -2.54
C LEU A 303 -9.77 -3.17 -2.67
N GLY A 304 -9.06 -2.07 -2.39
CA GLY A 304 -7.60 -1.97 -2.53
C GLY A 304 -6.85 -2.16 -1.22
N ASP A 305 -5.73 -2.89 -1.19
CA ASP A 305 -5.05 -3.31 0.05
C ASP A 305 -4.34 -2.19 0.80
N TYR A 306 -3.83 -1.20 0.07
CA TYR A 306 -2.96 -0.13 0.58
C TYR A 306 -3.65 1.23 0.61
N GLN A 307 -4.97 1.25 0.43
CA GLN A 307 -5.75 2.47 0.45
C GLN A 307 -5.92 3.01 1.86
N LYS A 308 -5.78 4.33 2.00
CA LYS A 308 -6.03 5.05 3.24
C LYS A 308 -7.44 5.62 3.26
N LEU A 309 -8.01 5.75 4.45
CA LEU A 309 -9.26 6.46 4.66
C LEU A 309 -9.14 7.93 4.22
N THR A 310 -10.03 8.36 3.34
CA THR A 310 -10.17 9.77 2.96
C THR A 310 -11.18 10.47 3.86
N PRO A 311 -11.09 11.80 4.09
CA PRO A 311 -11.99 12.51 4.99
C PRO A 311 -13.49 12.32 4.66
N SER A 312 -13.85 12.30 3.37
CA SER A 312 -15.23 12.03 2.97
C SER A 312 -15.66 10.61 3.30
N VAL A 313 -14.79 9.61 3.14
CA VAL A 313 -15.12 8.23 3.52
C VAL A 313 -15.30 8.10 5.04
N VAL A 314 -14.47 8.81 5.81
CA VAL A 314 -14.51 8.81 7.27
C VAL A 314 -15.87 9.26 7.81
N VAL A 315 -16.38 10.37 7.27
CA VAL A 315 -17.65 10.97 7.69
C VAL A 315 -18.84 10.24 7.08
N ASP A 316 -18.85 10.08 5.75
CA ASP A 316 -20.04 9.63 5.03
C ASP A 316 -20.42 8.20 5.40
N TYR A 317 -19.42 7.32 5.57
CA TYR A 317 -19.64 5.88 5.77
C TYR A 317 -19.36 5.42 7.19
N GLY A 318 -19.25 6.35 8.13
CA GLY A 318 -19.29 6.06 9.57
C GLY A 318 -17.99 5.53 10.17
N PHE A 319 -16.85 5.63 9.48
CA PHE A 319 -15.56 5.24 10.06
C PHE A 319 -15.13 6.18 11.19
N MET A 320 -15.65 7.41 11.25
CA MET A 320 -15.46 8.31 12.40
C MET A 320 -16.02 7.74 13.72
N ASN A 321 -16.92 6.75 13.65
CA ASN A 321 -17.52 6.12 14.82
C ASN A 321 -16.78 4.85 15.27
N CYS A 322 -15.71 4.43 14.57
CA CYS A 322 -15.00 3.17 14.85
C CYS A 322 -14.25 3.14 16.18
N GLY A 323 -14.04 4.30 16.80
CA GLY A 323 -13.36 4.42 18.09
C GLY A 323 -12.40 5.59 18.12
N ASP A 324 -11.73 5.72 19.25
CA ASP A 324 -10.71 6.72 19.49
C ASP A 324 -9.39 6.37 18.80
N LEU A 325 -8.65 7.35 18.28
CA LEU A 325 -7.39 7.12 17.55
C LEU A 325 -6.28 6.52 18.45
N GLU A 326 -6.42 6.64 19.77
CA GLU A 326 -5.48 6.07 20.74
C GLU A 326 -5.86 4.64 21.17
N SER A 327 -7.08 4.19 20.83
CA SER A 327 -7.56 2.85 21.21
C SER A 327 -6.92 1.76 20.35
N GLN A 328 -6.46 0.70 21.03
CA GLN A 328 -5.93 -0.50 20.39
C GLN A 328 -6.98 -1.29 19.58
N GLU A 329 -8.27 -0.99 19.74
CA GLU A 329 -9.37 -1.68 19.06
C GLU A 329 -9.81 -1.00 17.75
N THR A 330 -9.43 0.27 17.56
CA THR A 330 -9.96 1.07 16.45
C THR A 330 -9.57 0.49 15.08
N GLU A 331 -8.35 -0.03 14.94
CA GLU A 331 -7.86 -0.66 13.70
C GLU A 331 -8.71 -1.87 13.29
N ASN A 332 -8.99 -2.80 14.23
CA ASN A 332 -9.78 -3.99 13.91
C ASN A 332 -11.25 -3.68 13.68
N VAL A 333 -11.79 -2.62 14.31
CA VAL A 333 -13.15 -2.14 14.05
C VAL A 333 -13.25 -1.51 12.66
N ILE A 334 -12.27 -0.67 12.26
CA ILE A 334 -12.15 -0.14 10.89
C ILE A 334 -12.10 -1.27 9.89
N HIS A 335 -11.24 -2.27 10.11
CA HIS A 335 -11.17 -3.44 9.24
C HIS A 335 -12.51 -4.17 9.14
N SER A 336 -13.18 -4.40 10.28
CA SER A 336 -14.47 -5.09 10.31
C SER A 336 -15.55 -4.32 9.53
N LEU A 337 -15.62 -3.00 9.67
CA LEU A 337 -16.55 -2.16 8.93
C LEU A 337 -16.22 -2.13 7.44
N ARG A 338 -14.93 -2.04 7.09
CA ARG A 338 -14.43 -2.13 5.72
C ARG A 338 -14.83 -3.44 5.05
N GLN A 339 -14.79 -4.57 5.77
CA GLN A 339 -15.26 -5.87 5.25
C GLN A 339 -16.77 -5.88 4.98
N VAL A 340 -17.57 -5.18 5.79
CA VAL A 340 -19.01 -5.03 5.50
C VAL A 340 -19.21 -4.28 4.19
N TYR A 341 -18.53 -3.15 3.98
CA TYR A 341 -18.63 -2.39 2.73
C TYR A 341 -18.06 -3.15 1.53
N ASN A 342 -16.99 -3.93 1.71
CA ASN A 342 -16.47 -4.81 0.67
C ASN A 342 -17.56 -5.78 0.18
N ARG A 343 -18.27 -6.45 1.10
CA ARG A 343 -19.37 -7.36 0.75
C ARG A 343 -20.52 -6.64 0.05
N ILE A 344 -20.88 -5.44 0.48
CA ILE A 344 -21.94 -4.64 -0.17
C ILE A 344 -21.55 -4.28 -1.61
N LEU A 345 -20.29 -3.88 -1.83
CA LEU A 345 -19.81 -3.36 -3.11
C LEU A 345 -19.38 -4.46 -4.10
N THR A 346 -19.33 -5.71 -3.65
CA THR A 346 -19.02 -6.90 -4.47
C THR A 346 -20.20 -7.87 -4.60
N ALA A 347 -21.35 -7.54 -4.02
CA ALA A 347 -22.58 -8.30 -4.20
C ALA A 347 -22.98 -8.36 -5.70
N PRO A 348 -23.65 -9.43 -6.18
CA PRO A 348 -24.03 -9.56 -7.58
C PRO A 348 -24.86 -8.40 -8.14
N ASP A 349 -25.70 -7.78 -7.31
CA ASP A 349 -26.55 -6.63 -7.64
C ASP A 349 -26.02 -5.31 -7.04
N ALA A 350 -24.73 -5.27 -6.68
CA ALA A 350 -24.11 -4.11 -6.05
C ALA A 350 -24.35 -2.84 -6.86
N ASN A 351 -24.92 -1.84 -6.17
CA ASN A 351 -25.17 -0.53 -6.73
C ASN A 351 -24.55 0.54 -5.82
N PRO A 352 -23.33 1.01 -6.13
CA PRO A 352 -22.66 2.06 -5.37
C PRO A 352 -23.49 3.35 -5.27
N LEU A 353 -24.23 3.72 -6.31
CA LEU A 353 -25.05 4.93 -6.29
C LEU A 353 -26.21 4.83 -5.30
N LYS A 354 -26.88 3.68 -5.20
CA LYS A 354 -27.91 3.45 -4.17
C LYS A 354 -27.33 3.44 -2.75
N LEU A 355 -26.11 2.94 -2.57
CA LEU A 355 -25.42 3.07 -1.28
C LEU A 355 -25.15 4.53 -0.93
N HIS A 356 -24.74 5.34 -1.91
CA HIS A 356 -24.55 6.77 -1.73
C HIS A 356 -25.86 7.51 -1.41
N GLU A 357 -26.96 7.17 -2.08
CA GLU A 357 -28.30 7.69 -1.74
C GLU A 357 -28.70 7.33 -0.31
N ALA A 358 -28.47 6.08 0.11
CA ALA A 358 -28.72 5.65 1.49
C ALA A 358 -27.85 6.41 2.50
N CYS A 359 -26.60 6.72 2.14
CA CYS A 359 -25.72 7.58 2.91
C CYS A 359 -26.35 8.96 3.15
N LEU A 360 -26.77 9.64 2.07
CA LEU A 360 -27.38 10.97 2.13
C LEU A 360 -28.73 11.00 2.87
N GLN A 361 -29.40 9.86 2.99
CA GLN A 361 -30.64 9.71 3.75
C GLN A 361 -30.43 9.30 5.22
N GLY A 362 -29.20 9.08 5.68
CA GLY A 362 -28.91 8.56 7.02
C GLY A 362 -29.37 7.10 7.22
N LYS A 363 -29.47 6.31 6.14
CA LYS A 363 -30.04 4.95 6.10
C LYS A 363 -29.02 3.85 5.77
N LEU A 364 -27.72 4.11 5.99
CA LEU A 364 -26.64 3.16 5.68
C LEU A 364 -26.88 1.76 6.24
N PHE A 365 -27.15 1.65 7.55
CA PHE A 365 -27.35 0.35 8.19
C PHE A 365 -28.58 -0.40 7.64
N GLN A 366 -29.67 0.33 7.34
CA GLN A 366 -30.87 -0.25 6.76
C GLN A 366 -30.61 -0.78 5.35
N TYR A 367 -29.86 -0.02 4.54
CA TYR A 367 -29.43 -0.47 3.22
C TYR A 367 -28.51 -1.69 3.31
N ALA A 368 -27.50 -1.64 4.19
CA ALA A 368 -26.53 -2.71 4.39
C ALA A 368 -27.22 -4.05 4.73
N ARG A 369 -28.23 -4.03 5.63
CA ARG A 369 -29.02 -5.22 6.00
C ARG A 369 -29.88 -5.80 4.87
N ARG A 370 -30.20 -5.02 3.84
CA ARG A 370 -30.95 -5.50 2.66
C ARG A 370 -30.04 -6.21 1.66
N VAL A 371 -28.78 -5.78 1.57
CA VAL A 371 -27.81 -6.29 0.58
C VAL A 371 -27.02 -7.49 1.11
N THR A 372 -26.67 -7.48 2.40
CA THR A 372 -25.83 -8.54 2.99
C THR A 372 -26.14 -8.77 4.46
N GLN A 373 -25.61 -9.87 5.02
CA GLN A 373 -25.71 -10.14 6.45
C GLN A 373 -24.80 -9.17 7.22
N VAL A 374 -25.39 -8.37 8.10
CA VAL A 374 -24.68 -7.39 8.93
C VAL A 374 -25.12 -7.54 10.38
N ASP A 375 -24.13 -7.66 11.27
CA ASP A 375 -24.34 -7.72 12.72
C ASP A 375 -24.89 -6.39 13.26
N ALA A 376 -25.79 -6.46 14.24
CA ALA A 376 -26.38 -5.31 14.91
C ALA A 376 -25.32 -4.36 15.52
N LYS A 377 -24.13 -4.85 15.88
CA LYS A 377 -23.02 -4.04 16.39
C LYS A 377 -22.53 -2.97 15.41
N PHE A 378 -22.80 -3.10 14.11
CA PHE A 378 -22.44 -2.09 13.10
C PHE A 378 -23.46 -0.95 13.00
N ALA A 379 -24.66 -1.10 13.59
CA ALA A 379 -25.69 -0.05 13.58
C ALA A 379 -25.22 1.30 14.16
N PRO A 380 -24.54 1.36 15.34
CA PRO A 380 -24.00 2.63 15.83
C PRO A 380 -22.87 3.19 14.94
N LEU A 381 -22.10 2.32 14.27
CA LEU A 381 -20.99 2.74 13.41
C LEU A 381 -21.47 3.39 12.11
N MET A 382 -22.52 2.82 11.51
CA MET A 382 -23.09 3.30 10.23
C MET A 382 -24.04 4.50 10.38
N LYS A 383 -23.75 5.39 11.33
CA LYS A 383 -24.38 6.70 11.47
C LYS A 383 -23.48 7.77 10.86
N ASN A 384 -24.07 8.77 10.26
CA ASN A 384 -23.36 9.91 9.71
C ASN A 384 -24.14 11.19 10.02
N ILE A 385 -23.65 12.33 9.55
CA ILE A 385 -24.28 13.64 9.75
C ILE A 385 -25.58 13.84 8.94
N TYR A 386 -25.98 12.84 8.13
CA TYR A 386 -27.10 12.94 7.22
C TYR A 386 -28.40 12.29 7.75
N PRO A 387 -29.59 12.72 7.26
CA PRO A 387 -29.78 13.89 6.39
C PRO A 387 -29.38 15.15 7.16
N ALA A 388 -28.71 16.09 6.49
CA ALA A 388 -28.36 17.35 7.12
C ALA A 388 -29.67 17.98 7.62
N ARG A 389 -29.74 18.30 8.93
CA ARG A 389 -30.90 19.02 9.46
C ARG A 389 -31.01 20.33 8.67
N ALA A 390 -32.15 20.50 7.99
CA ALA A 390 -32.45 21.70 7.22
C ALA A 390 -32.41 22.96 8.10
#